data_AF-A0A444JET3-F1
#
_entry.id   AF-A0A444JET3-F1
#
_cell.length_a   1.000
_cell.length_b   1.000
_cell.length_c   1.000
_cell.angle_alpha   90.00
_cell.angle_beta   90.00
_cell.angle_gamma   90.00
#
_symmetry.space_group_name_H-M   'P 1'
#
loop_
_entity.id
_entity.type
_entity.pdbx_description
1 polymer ?
#
loop_
_entity_poly.entity_id
_entity_poly.type
_entity_poly.pdbx_seq_one_letter_code
_entity_poly.pdbx_strand_id
1 'polypeptide(L)' 'MHIRYAGIITRKDSPEVLRVGRELADWYRKHSIKAELDRIDPAMDMLTILGGDGTLLHVADQAARHGIPVVGINLGNLGF' A
#
# COMPACT_ATOMS: atom_id res chain seq x y z
N MET A 1 -11.30 -13.31 -4.45
CA MET A 1 -11.17 -12.19 -3.48
C MET A 1 -11.80 -10.97 -4.12
N HIS A 2 -12.78 -10.33 -3.47
CA HIS A 2 -13.47 -9.16 -4.01
C HIS A 2 -13.00 -7.91 -3.25
N ILE A 3 -12.01 -7.20 -3.79
CA ILE A 3 -11.41 -6.02 -3.16
C ILE A 3 -12.36 -4.83 -3.34
N ARG A 4 -12.76 -4.17 -2.26
CA ARG A 4 -13.56 -2.92 -2.24
C ARG A 4 -12.89 -1.80 -1.47
N TYR A 5 -11.95 -2.13 -0.60
CA TYR A 5 -11.19 -1.17 0.18
C TYR A 5 -9.72 -1.56 0.23
N ALA A 6 -8.87 -0.71 -0.36
CA ALA A 6 -7.43 -0.88 -0.38
C ALA A 6 -6.72 0.26 0.37
N GLY A 7 -5.71 -0.09 1.15
CA GLY A 7 -4.74 0.87 1.67
C GLY A 7 -3.51 0.94 0.78
N ILE A 8 -2.84 2.09 0.77
CA ILE A 8 -1.56 2.31 0.09
C ILE A 8 -0.59 2.91 1.09
N ILE A 9 0.52 2.24 1.38
CA ILE A 9 1.61 2.79 2.18
C ILE A 9 2.76 3.19 1.27
N THR A 10 3.24 4.41 1.43
CA THR A 10 4.37 4.92 0.65
C THR A 10 5.64 5.04 1.51
N ARG A 11 6.80 4.84 0.90
CA ARG A 11 8.08 5.20 1.54
C ARG A 11 8.12 6.71 1.80
N LYS A 12 8.46 7.10 3.03
CA LYS A 12 8.63 8.49 3.44
C LYS A 12 9.66 9.24 2.60
N ASP A 13 9.47 10.55 2.46
CA ASP A 13 10.41 11.50 1.85
C ASP A 13 10.81 11.22 0.39
N SER A 14 9.95 10.50 -0.35
CA SER A 14 10.15 10.22 -1.77
C SER A 14 8.99 10.80 -2.60
N PRO A 15 9.14 12.01 -3.17
CA PRO A 15 8.09 12.67 -3.94
C PRO A 15 7.61 11.84 -5.14
N GLU A 16 8.51 11.07 -5.76
CA GLU A 16 8.19 10.15 -6.86
C GLU A 16 7.26 9.02 -6.39
N VAL A 17 7.61 8.33 -5.30
CA VAL A 17 6.81 7.23 -4.76
C VAL A 17 5.44 7.73 -4.30
N LEU A 18 5.39 8.93 -3.70
CA LEU A 18 4.13 9.57 -3.33
C LEU A 18 3.27 9.89 -4.55
N ARG A 19 3.86 10.35 -5.65
CA ARG A 19 3.15 10.58 -6.93
C ARG A 19 2.53 9.27 -7.43
N VAL A 20 3.31 8.19 -7.48
CA VAL A 20 2.81 6.87 -7.89
C VAL A 20 1.71 6.38 -6.94
N GLY A 21 1.85 6.61 -5.63
CA GLY A 21 0.82 6.30 -4.64
C GLY A 21 -0.50 7.02 -4.91
N ARG A 22 -0.45 8.29 -5.27
CA ARG A 22 -1.65 9.06 -5.66
C ARG A 22 -2.28 8.53 -6.94
N GLU A 23 -1.47 8.24 -7.96
CA GLU A 23 -1.94 7.66 -9.22
C GLU A 23 -2.61 6.30 -9.01
N LEU A 24 -2.05 5.46 -8.14
CA LEU A 24 -2.64 4.18 -7.77
C LEU A 24 -3.95 4.35 -6.99
N ALA A 25 -4.01 5.31 -6.06
CA ALA A 25 -5.23 5.60 -5.33
C ALA A 25 -6.37 6.03 -6.27
N ASP A 26 -6.06 6.86 -7.26
CA ASP A 26 -7.01 7.31 -8.27
C ASP A 26 -7.44 6.17 -9.20
N TRP A 27 -6.50 5.29 -9.55
CA TRP A 27 -6.80 4.07 -10.29
C TRP A 27 -7.76 3.17 -9.52
N TYR A 28 -7.54 2.93 -8.23
CA TYR A 28 -8.47 2.16 -7.40
C TYR A 28 -9.87 2.78 -7.37
N ARG A 29 -9.97 4.09 -7.12
CA ARG A 29 -11.25 4.81 -7.08
C ARG A 29 -12.01 4.70 -8.40
N LYS A 30 -11.30 4.80 -9.54
CA LYS A 30 -11.88 4.60 -10.88
C LYS A 30 -12.48 3.20 -11.07
N HIS A 31 -11.95 2.21 -10.37
CA HIS A 31 -12.45 0.82 -10.38
C HIS A 31 -13.39 0.51 -9.21
N SER A 32 -13.99 1.54 -8.59
CA SER A 32 -14.93 1.40 -7.47
C SER A 32 -14.32 0.76 -6.21
N ILE A 33 -13.01 0.94 -6.01
CA ILE A 33 -12.29 0.52 -4.82
C ILE A 33 -11.99 1.77 -3.99
N LYS A 34 -12.49 1.82 -2.75
CA LYS A 34 -12.10 2.85 -1.78
C LYS A 34 -10.60 2.76 -1.57
N ALA A 35 -9.90 3.90 -1.62
CA ALA A 35 -8.45 3.95 -1.46
C ALA A 35 -8.02 5.04 -0.47
N GLU A 36 -7.17 4.66 0.49
CA GLU A 36 -6.56 5.56 1.47
C GLU A 36 -5.03 5.45 1.45
N LEU A 37 -4.36 6.58 1.52
CA LEU A 37 -2.90 6.69 1.54
C LEU A 37 -2.40 6.82 2.98
N ASP A 38 -1.27 6.17 3.26
CA ASP A 38 -0.51 6.24 4.51
C ASP A 38 -1.33 5.98 5.78
N ARG A 39 -2.36 5.13 5.65
CA ARG A 39 -3.23 4.66 6.73
C ARG A 39 -3.42 3.16 6.61
N ILE A 40 -3.48 2.48 7.76
CA ILE A 40 -3.90 1.08 7.86
C ILE A 40 -5.21 1.06 8.64
N ASP A 41 -6.21 0.37 8.08
CA ASP A 41 -7.52 0.20 8.69
C ASP A 41 -7.87 -1.29 8.67
N PRO A 42 -8.31 -1.88 9.81
CA PRO A 42 -8.67 -3.30 9.87
C PRO A 42 -9.77 -3.73 8.88
N ALA A 43 -10.57 -2.79 8.36
CA ALA A 43 -11.59 -3.07 7.37
C ALA A 43 -11.06 -3.14 5.92
N MET A 44 -9.76 -2.89 5.69
CA MET A 44 -9.16 -3.00 4.36
C MET A 44 -9.11 -4.46 3.91
N ASP A 45 -9.49 -4.69 2.66
CA ASP A 45 -9.40 -6.02 2.03
C ASP A 45 -7.97 -6.34 1.60
N MET A 46 -7.11 -5.33 1.45
CA MET A 46 -5.72 -5.45 1.00
C MET A 46 -4.92 -4.18 1.30
N LEU A 47 -3.61 -4.35 1.48
CA LEU A 47 -2.63 -3.27 1.59
C LEU A 47 -1.59 -3.34 0.47
N THR A 48 -1.38 -2.23 -0.23
CA THR A 48 -0.31 -2.09 -1.22
C THR A 48 0.82 -1.26 -0.64
N ILE A 49 2.06 -1.72 -0.75
CA ILE A 49 3.23 -1.04 -0.21
C ILE A 49 4.11 -0.61 -1.37
N LEU A 50 4.34 0.69 -1.48
CA LEU A 50 5.19 1.31 -2.48
C LEU A 50 6.51 1.71 -1.81
N GLY A 51 7.53 0.86 -1.94
CA GLY A 51 8.80 1.04 -1.24
C GLY A 51 9.67 -0.21 -1.29
N GLY A 52 10.76 -0.21 -0.53
CA GLY A 52 11.64 -1.39 -0.42
C GLY A 52 11.31 -2.25 0.80
N ASP A 53 12.17 -3.20 1.10
CA ASP A 53 12.00 -4.22 2.15
C ASP A 53 11.81 -3.60 3.54
N GLY A 54 12.54 -2.52 3.84
CA GLY A 54 12.38 -1.79 5.10
C GLY A 54 10.98 -1.17 5.26
N THR A 55 10.34 -0.75 4.16
CA THR A 55 8.95 -0.26 4.18
C THR A 55 7.97 -1.42 4.36
N LEU A 56 8.20 -2.53 3.66
CA LEU A 56 7.40 -3.76 3.80
C LEU A 56 7.43 -4.29 5.24
N LEU A 57 8.62 -4.49 5.82
CA LEU A 57 8.78 -5.02 7.17
C LEU A 57 8.19 -4.11 8.24
N HIS A 58 8.29 -2.79 8.08
CA HIS A 58 7.69 -1.82 9.01
C HIS A 58 6.16 -1.97 9.10
N VAL A 59 5.54 -2.33 8.00
CA VAL A 59 4.08 -2.40 7.84
C VAL A 59 3.55 -3.82 8.04
N ALA A 60 4.39 -4.83 7.78
CA ALA A 60 4.01 -6.25 7.83
C ALA A 60 3.45 -6.67 9.20
N ASP A 61 4.03 -6.22 10.32
CA ASP A 61 3.51 -6.54 11.65
C ASP A 61 2.07 -6.02 11.85
N GLN A 62 1.80 -4.77 11.47
CA GLN A 62 0.48 -4.17 11.61
C GLN A 62 -0.55 -4.84 10.69
N ALA A 63 -0.18 -5.11 9.44
CA ALA A 63 -1.04 -5.83 8.50
C ALA A 63 -1.35 -7.26 8.98
N ALA A 64 -0.35 -7.97 9.50
CA ALA A 64 -0.50 -9.32 10.03
C ALA A 64 -1.44 -9.37 11.25
N ARG A 65 -1.36 -8.40 12.17
CA ARG A 65 -2.27 -8.28 13.32
C ARG A 65 -3.74 -8.16 12.92
N HIS A 66 -4.01 -7.57 11.75
CA HIS A 66 -5.35 -7.40 11.21
C HIS A 66 -5.71 -8.45 10.14
N GLY A 67 -4.81 -9.38 9.82
CA GLY A 67 -5.03 -10.38 8.78
C GLY A 67 -5.18 -9.79 7.38
N ILE A 68 -4.65 -8.58 7.15
CA ILE A 68 -4.79 -7.87 5.86
C ILE A 68 -3.71 -8.41 4.90
N PRO A 69 -4.10 -8.93 3.71
CA PRO A 69 -3.14 -9.33 2.68
C PRO A 69 -2.29 -8.14 2.20
N VAL A 70 -0.99 -8.37 2.00
CA VAL A 70 -0.04 -7.33 1.58
C VAL A 70 0.54 -7.64 0.20
N VAL A 71 0.63 -6.62 -0.65
CA VAL A 71 1.43 -6.66 -1.90
C VAL A 71 2.46 -5.55 -1.87
N GLY A 72 3.74 -5.92 -1.96
CA GLY A 72 4.85 -4.99 -2.10
C GLY A 72 5.16 -4.71 -3.56
N ILE A 73 5.31 -3.43 -3.91
CA ILE A 73 5.82 -2.97 -5.20
C ILE A 73 7.11 -2.19 -4.93
N ASN A 74 8.23 -2.76 -5.37
CA ASN A 74 9.53 -2.12 -5.23
C ASN A 74 9.69 -1.01 -6.28
N LEU A 75 9.73 0.24 -5.82
CA LEU A 75 9.96 1.45 -6.61
C LEU A 75 11.33 2.04 -6.29
N GLY A 76 12.39 1.32 -6.66
CA GLY A 76 13.79 1.69 -6.39
C GLY A 76 14.78 0.63 -6.87
N ASN A 77 15.95 0.58 -6.24
CA ASN A 77 16.92 -0.49 -6.48
C ASN A 77 16.35 -1.80 -5.92
N LEU A 78 16.54 -2.89 -6.68
CA LEU A 78 16.12 -4.24 -6.30
C LEU A 78 16.62 -4.56 -4.88
N GLY A 79 15.67 -4.73 -3.95
CA GLY A 79 15.91 -5.27 -2.61
C GLY A 79 16.05 -6.80 -2.66
N PHE A 80 16.12 -7.45 -1.50
CA PHE A 80 16.21 -8.91 -1.38
C PHE A 80 14.83 -9.58 -1.33
#